data_AF-A0A7V1HXR7-F1
#
_entry.id   AF-A0A7V1HXR7-F1
#
_cell.length_a   1.000
_cell.length_b   1.000
_cell.length_c   1.000
_cell.angle_alpha   90.00
_cell.angle_beta   90.00
_cell.angle_gamma   90.00
#
_symmetry.space_group_name_H-M   'P 1'
#
loop_
_entity.id
_entity.type
_entity.pdbx_description
1 polymer ?
#
loop_
_entity_poly.entity_id
_entity_poly.type
_entity_poly.pdbx_seq_one_letter_code
_entity_poly.pdbx_strand_id
1 'polypeptide(L)'
;MNKLKKLSSQGLPIALQSDNENTLKAVKRKNLSNEKIDLAIKWASKNNIHTTTELLFGLPFETKNSFIESMKQIVHKGIDSILCHNVFVLPGSEMSRPYYINKHNLKTKFRLLASNYTKIDDDFAVEYDEVVVGSNNFSFEDFLVIRQLNFMFYTVFALDFYKWFFQLLRLENIDIVKIFTYFMQPDRTKLWPQAYLNFLDDFNHAVKNELFDTKEEVIDFAKKCWEENGKSVGEPARINVLFGARLIYMESWVYDVMLKLSNLFIEDNNILNKTKEILNICQSERIDLKNNSSKKDVLCSYNLNEWKKMKFKKSIDYFYIGKHTVSFNIDTDSKEKISSFNNKFGNLKNLDYYYSAINVISPRHKTLHNLKINFIDIYKEKNNE
;
A
#
# COMPACT_ATOMS: atom_id res chain seq x y z
N MET A 1 0.68 16.66 -24.95
CA MET A 1 1.04 15.95 -23.69
C MET A 1 0.19 16.33 -22.47
N ASN A 2 0.00 17.60 -22.11
CA ASN A 2 -0.78 18.00 -20.91
C ASN A 2 -2.21 17.44 -20.87
N LYS A 3 -2.83 17.15 -22.03
CA LYS A 3 -4.14 16.47 -22.10
C LYS A 3 -4.09 15.02 -21.59
N LEU A 4 -3.08 14.22 -21.95
CA LEU A 4 -2.94 12.83 -21.49
C LEU A 4 -2.76 12.73 -19.97
N LYS A 5 -1.98 13.65 -19.38
CA LYS A 5 -1.81 13.71 -17.92
C LYS A 5 -3.11 14.03 -17.19
N LYS A 6 -3.94 14.92 -17.74
CA LYS A 6 -5.26 15.26 -17.17
C LYS A 6 -6.32 14.17 -17.38
N LEU A 7 -6.15 13.33 -18.40
CA LEU A 7 -7.09 12.26 -18.76
C LEU A 7 -6.76 10.91 -18.10
N SER A 8 -5.51 10.68 -17.67
CA SER A 8 -5.11 9.42 -17.06
C SER A 8 -5.16 9.47 -15.54
N SER A 9 -6.15 8.78 -14.95
CA SER A 9 -6.27 8.59 -13.50
C SER A 9 -5.22 7.61 -12.93
N GLN A 10 -4.71 6.69 -13.76
CA GLN A 10 -3.75 5.64 -13.37
C GLN A 10 -2.34 5.84 -13.94
N GLY A 11 -2.10 6.93 -14.66
CA GLY A 11 -0.81 7.17 -15.33
C GLY A 11 -0.59 6.28 -16.55
N LEU A 12 0.63 5.74 -16.69
CA LEU A 12 1.01 4.76 -17.71
C LEU A 12 0.99 3.36 -17.10
N PRO A 13 -0.03 2.53 -17.39
CA PRO A 13 -0.06 1.15 -16.93
C PRO A 13 0.93 0.28 -17.72
N ILE A 14 1.77 -0.47 -16.99
CA ILE A 14 2.68 -1.48 -17.51
C ILE A 14 2.14 -2.83 -17.03
N ALA A 15 1.38 -3.53 -17.90
CA ALA A 15 0.63 -4.72 -17.52
C ALA A 15 1.51 -5.98 -17.44
N LEU A 16 2.31 -6.11 -16.38
CA LEU A 16 3.20 -7.26 -16.15
C LEU A 16 2.44 -8.53 -15.76
N GLN A 17 1.57 -8.46 -14.75
CA GLN A 17 0.84 -9.57 -14.12
C GLN A 17 1.71 -10.66 -13.49
N SER A 18 2.74 -11.16 -14.16
CA SER A 18 3.77 -12.08 -13.65
C SER A 18 5.04 -11.90 -14.48
N ASP A 19 6.22 -12.12 -13.90
CA ASP A 19 7.48 -12.20 -14.65
C ASP A 19 7.95 -13.65 -14.90
N ASN A 20 7.21 -14.64 -14.38
CA ASN A 20 7.53 -16.05 -14.50
C ASN A 20 7.17 -16.56 -15.90
N GLU A 21 8.18 -16.99 -16.67
CA GLU A 21 7.99 -17.42 -18.05
C GLU A 21 7.03 -18.60 -18.21
N ASN A 22 7.02 -19.54 -17.26
CA ASN A 22 6.12 -20.69 -17.30
C ASN A 22 4.68 -20.25 -17.02
N THR A 23 4.50 -19.32 -16.08
CA THR A 23 3.21 -18.67 -15.82
C THR A 23 2.69 -17.97 -17.08
N LEU A 24 3.52 -17.14 -17.72
CA LEU A 24 3.16 -16.39 -18.93
C LEU A 24 2.79 -17.32 -20.10
N LYS A 25 3.54 -18.40 -20.32
CA LYS A 25 3.21 -19.43 -21.31
C LYS A 25 1.87 -20.10 -20.99
N ALA A 26 1.64 -20.48 -19.73
CA ALA A 26 0.43 -21.18 -19.31
C ALA A 26 -0.84 -20.33 -19.51
N VAL A 27 -0.74 -19.03 -19.25
CA VAL A 27 -1.85 -18.07 -19.40
C VAL A 27 -1.87 -17.39 -20.77
N LYS A 28 -1.09 -17.90 -21.74
CA LYS A 28 -1.02 -17.44 -23.13
C LYS A 28 -0.69 -15.94 -23.25
N ARG A 29 0.14 -15.42 -22.34
CA ARG A 29 0.61 -14.03 -22.32
C ARG A 29 2.05 -13.92 -22.77
N LYS A 30 2.38 -12.77 -23.35
CA LYS A 30 3.75 -12.34 -23.64
C LYS A 30 3.94 -10.95 -23.08
N ASN A 31 4.92 -10.79 -22.18
CA ASN A 31 5.24 -9.49 -21.61
C ASN A 31 6.17 -8.67 -22.50
N LEU A 32 6.26 -7.38 -22.19
CA LEU A 32 7.29 -6.49 -22.72
C LEU A 32 8.67 -6.97 -22.26
N SER A 33 9.69 -6.77 -23.09
CA SER A 33 11.08 -6.99 -22.67
C SER A 33 11.47 -5.99 -21.58
N ASN A 34 12.46 -6.36 -20.76
CA ASN A 34 13.01 -5.47 -19.73
C ASN A 34 13.42 -4.10 -20.27
N GLU A 35 14.07 -4.06 -21.44
CA GLU A 35 14.44 -2.82 -22.11
C GLU A 35 13.22 -1.95 -22.45
N LYS A 36 12.13 -2.54 -22.95
CA LYS A 36 10.89 -1.81 -23.26
C LYS A 36 10.22 -1.27 -22.00
N ILE A 37 10.25 -2.02 -20.90
CA ILE A 37 9.76 -1.58 -19.60
C ILE A 37 10.57 -0.37 -19.12
N ASP A 38 11.90 -0.45 -19.19
CA ASP A 38 12.78 0.63 -18.73
C ASP A 38 12.62 1.90 -19.60
N LEU A 39 12.45 1.73 -20.92
CA LEU A 39 12.11 2.82 -21.83
C LEU A 39 10.75 3.45 -21.51
N ALA A 40 9.73 2.65 -21.20
CA ALA A 40 8.41 3.13 -20.81
C ALA A 40 8.46 3.94 -19.50
N ILE A 41 9.18 3.45 -18.49
CA ILE A 41 9.40 4.15 -17.21
C ILE A 41 10.13 5.47 -17.44
N LYS A 42 11.20 5.47 -18.24
CA LYS A 42 11.97 6.68 -18.57
C LYS A 42 11.11 7.70 -19.32
N TRP A 43 10.29 7.25 -20.26
CA TRP A 43 9.38 8.10 -21.02
C TRP A 43 8.30 8.72 -20.12
N ALA A 44 7.64 7.92 -19.27
CA ALA A 44 6.63 8.42 -18.33
C ALA A 44 7.22 9.43 -17.35
N SER A 45 8.43 9.15 -16.84
CA SER A 45 9.17 10.06 -15.98
C SER A 45 9.38 11.43 -16.62
N LYS A 46 9.98 11.48 -17.83
CA LYS A 46 10.22 12.71 -18.61
C LYS A 46 8.96 13.52 -18.88
N ASN A 47 7.81 12.85 -19.02
CA ASN A 47 6.54 13.50 -19.32
C ASN A 47 5.71 13.83 -18.07
N ASN A 48 6.28 13.67 -16.88
CA ASN A 48 5.57 13.85 -15.61
C ASN A 48 4.27 13.02 -15.52
N ILE A 49 4.31 11.80 -16.07
CA ILE A 49 3.26 10.78 -15.99
C ILE A 49 3.71 9.74 -14.95
N HIS A 50 2.78 9.29 -14.12
CA HIS A 50 3.00 8.26 -13.12
C HIS A 50 3.04 6.89 -13.79
N THR A 51 3.85 5.94 -13.33
CA THR A 51 3.78 4.55 -13.81
C THR A 51 3.04 3.66 -12.82
N THR A 52 2.21 2.77 -13.35
CA THR A 52 1.47 1.79 -12.53
C THR A 52 1.73 0.39 -13.07
N THR A 53 1.85 -0.59 -12.19
CA THR A 53 1.89 -2.01 -12.57
C THR A 53 0.99 -2.82 -11.67
N GLU A 54 0.50 -3.93 -12.21
CA GLU A 54 -0.27 -4.94 -11.48
C GLU A 54 0.48 -6.28 -11.53
N LEU A 55 0.53 -6.98 -10.40
CA LEU A 55 1.00 -8.36 -10.27
C LEU A 55 -0.15 -9.25 -9.75
N LEU A 56 -0.24 -10.48 -10.27
CA LEU A 56 -1.28 -11.46 -9.96
C LEU A 56 -0.64 -12.73 -9.38
N PHE A 57 -0.84 -12.95 -8.09
CA PHE A 57 -0.45 -14.18 -7.42
C PHE A 57 -1.56 -15.24 -7.50
N GLY A 58 -1.17 -16.50 -7.76
CA GLY A 58 -2.11 -17.61 -7.89
C GLY A 58 -2.34 -18.08 -9.33
N LEU A 59 -1.63 -17.50 -10.30
CA LEU A 59 -1.58 -18.03 -11.66
C LEU A 59 -0.81 -19.38 -11.67
N PRO A 60 -1.05 -20.27 -12.64
CA PRO A 60 -0.31 -21.53 -12.74
C PRO A 60 1.20 -21.33 -12.79
N PHE A 61 1.97 -22.25 -12.18
CA PHE A 61 3.43 -22.20 -12.08
C PHE A 61 4.00 -21.07 -11.21
N GLU A 62 3.14 -20.21 -10.66
CA GLU A 62 3.56 -19.18 -9.70
C GLU A 62 3.83 -19.81 -8.33
N THR A 63 4.98 -19.45 -7.74
CA THR A 63 5.39 -19.86 -6.40
C THR A 63 5.51 -18.63 -5.51
N LYS A 64 5.55 -18.80 -4.18
CA LYS A 64 5.86 -17.70 -3.26
C LYS A 64 7.17 -17.00 -3.64
N ASN A 65 8.21 -17.78 -3.91
CA ASN A 65 9.55 -17.25 -4.18
C ASN A 65 9.60 -16.50 -5.51
N SER A 66 9.06 -17.07 -6.59
CA SER A 66 9.01 -16.39 -7.89
C SER A 66 8.28 -15.05 -7.78
N PHE A 67 7.13 -15.03 -7.08
CA PHE A 67 6.36 -13.80 -6.89
C PHE A 67 7.11 -12.74 -6.05
N ILE A 68 7.78 -13.15 -4.97
CA ILE A 68 8.62 -12.24 -4.16
C ILE A 68 9.76 -11.65 -4.99
N GLU A 69 10.39 -12.44 -5.87
CA GLU A 69 11.42 -11.93 -6.76
C GLU A 69 10.85 -10.94 -7.79
N SER A 70 9.66 -11.20 -8.35
CA SER A 70 8.97 -10.22 -9.21
C SER A 70 8.74 -8.91 -8.47
N MET A 71 8.26 -8.99 -7.22
CA MET A 71 8.01 -7.84 -6.33
C MET A 71 9.30 -7.02 -6.11
N LYS A 72 10.44 -7.67 -5.82
CA LYS A 72 11.73 -6.99 -5.65
C LYS A 72 12.16 -6.27 -6.92
N GLN A 73 12.05 -6.93 -8.07
CA GLN A 73 12.45 -6.36 -9.35
C GLN A 73 11.65 -5.09 -9.69
N ILE A 74 10.33 -5.11 -9.53
CA ILE A 74 9.50 -3.94 -9.84
C ILE A 74 9.71 -2.79 -8.87
N VAL A 75 10.00 -3.09 -7.59
CA VAL A 75 10.41 -2.08 -6.62
C VAL A 75 11.73 -1.45 -7.08
N HIS A 76 12.74 -2.26 -7.42
CA HIS A 76 14.04 -1.75 -7.87
C HIS A 76 13.93 -0.87 -9.12
N LYS A 77 13.08 -1.24 -10.09
CA LYS A 77 12.79 -0.45 -11.30
C LYS A 77 12.18 0.93 -11.01
N GLY A 78 11.70 1.16 -9.79
CA GLY A 78 11.15 2.44 -9.36
C GLY A 78 9.86 2.79 -10.09
N ILE A 79 8.97 1.81 -10.24
CA ILE A 79 7.58 2.01 -10.65
C ILE A 79 6.86 2.78 -9.55
N ASP A 80 6.06 3.78 -9.94
CA ASP A 80 5.52 4.73 -8.96
C ASP A 80 4.35 4.16 -8.13
N SER A 81 3.47 3.34 -8.74
CA SER A 81 2.42 2.58 -8.05
C SER A 81 2.44 1.10 -8.46
N ILE A 82 2.34 0.25 -7.44
CA ILE A 82 2.41 -1.20 -7.59
C ILE A 82 1.20 -1.77 -6.87
N LEU A 83 0.38 -2.51 -7.61
CA LEU A 83 -0.76 -3.23 -7.07
C LEU A 83 -0.50 -4.72 -7.18
N CYS A 84 -0.63 -5.43 -6.06
CA CYS A 84 -0.59 -6.87 -6.04
C CYS A 84 -2.01 -7.39 -5.83
N HIS A 85 -2.37 -8.46 -6.52
CA HIS A 85 -3.70 -9.05 -6.46
C HIS A 85 -3.59 -10.57 -6.33
N ASN A 86 -4.58 -11.17 -5.69
CA ASN A 86 -4.79 -12.60 -5.75
C ASN A 86 -5.69 -12.90 -6.95
N VAL A 87 -5.35 -13.94 -7.69
CA VAL A 87 -6.19 -14.43 -8.79
C VAL A 87 -7.51 -14.92 -8.23
N PHE A 88 -8.59 -14.52 -8.89
CA PHE A 88 -9.92 -15.07 -8.69
C PHE A 88 -10.41 -15.72 -9.99
N VAL A 89 -11.23 -16.74 -9.85
CA VAL A 89 -11.81 -17.51 -10.94
C VAL A 89 -13.03 -16.75 -11.44
N LEU A 90 -12.89 -16.14 -12.62
CA LEU A 90 -14.01 -15.45 -13.26
C LEU A 90 -14.92 -16.48 -13.95
N PRO A 91 -16.24 -16.50 -13.68
CA PRO A 91 -17.17 -17.37 -14.39
C PRO A 91 -17.10 -17.18 -15.90
N GLY A 92 -17.01 -18.28 -16.64
CA GLY A 92 -16.92 -18.27 -18.11
C GLY A 92 -15.49 -18.21 -18.66
N SER A 93 -14.49 -17.95 -17.82
CA SER A 93 -13.07 -17.97 -18.22
C SER A 93 -12.57 -19.39 -18.52
N GLU A 94 -11.37 -19.50 -19.12
CA GLU A 94 -10.68 -20.79 -19.26
C GLU A 94 -10.35 -21.40 -17.89
N MET A 95 -10.01 -20.56 -16.91
CA MET A 95 -9.65 -20.96 -15.55
C MET A 95 -10.83 -21.58 -14.80
N SER A 96 -12.07 -21.19 -15.10
CA SER A 96 -13.27 -21.75 -14.47
C SER A 96 -13.67 -23.11 -15.05
N ARG A 97 -12.90 -23.69 -15.97
CA ARG A 97 -13.22 -25.00 -16.58
C ARG A 97 -12.69 -26.13 -15.70
N PRO A 98 -13.47 -27.22 -15.47
CA PRO A 98 -13.03 -28.34 -14.64
C PRO A 98 -11.67 -28.92 -15.06
N TYR A 99 -11.39 -29.00 -16.36
CA TYR A 99 -10.09 -29.49 -16.83
C TYR A 99 -8.93 -28.58 -16.38
N TYR A 100 -9.12 -27.27 -16.34
CA TYR A 100 -8.08 -26.31 -15.97
C TYR A 100 -7.82 -26.35 -14.47
N ILE A 101 -8.89 -26.36 -13.67
CA ILE A 101 -8.84 -26.53 -12.21
C ILE A 101 -8.11 -27.83 -11.87
N ASN A 102 -8.49 -28.95 -12.48
CA ASN A 102 -7.87 -30.25 -12.23
C ASN A 102 -6.41 -30.30 -12.68
N LYS A 103 -6.08 -29.76 -13.86
CA LYS A 103 -4.71 -29.75 -14.39
C LYS A 103 -3.74 -29.00 -13.48
N HIS A 104 -4.18 -27.90 -12.87
CA HIS A 104 -3.35 -27.07 -12.01
C HIS A 104 -3.59 -27.28 -10.51
N ASN A 105 -4.49 -28.21 -10.16
CA ASN A 105 -4.93 -28.51 -8.81
C ASN A 105 -5.32 -27.24 -8.03
N LEU A 106 -6.10 -26.36 -8.66
CA LEU A 106 -6.48 -25.08 -8.06
C LEU A 106 -7.38 -25.35 -6.86
N LYS A 107 -6.99 -24.80 -5.71
CA LYS A 107 -7.80 -24.77 -4.50
C LYS A 107 -8.37 -23.37 -4.37
N THR A 108 -9.68 -23.27 -4.26
CA THR A 108 -10.39 -21.99 -4.19
C THR A 108 -11.17 -21.83 -2.88
N LYS A 109 -11.48 -20.58 -2.54
CA LYS A 109 -12.36 -20.17 -1.45
C LYS A 109 -13.19 -18.98 -1.91
N PHE A 110 -14.34 -18.77 -1.30
CA PHE A 110 -15.19 -17.61 -1.57
C PHE A 110 -14.92 -16.50 -0.56
N ARG A 111 -15.01 -15.24 -1.00
CA ARG A 111 -14.99 -14.08 -0.10
C ARG A 111 -15.84 -12.96 -0.64
N LEU A 112 -16.25 -12.02 0.20
CA LEU A 112 -16.90 -10.80 -0.26
C LEU A 112 -15.94 -9.95 -1.12
N LEU A 113 -16.42 -9.45 -2.25
CA LEU A 113 -15.64 -8.53 -3.10
C LEU A 113 -15.47 -7.17 -2.40
N ALA A 114 -16.57 -6.70 -1.80
CA ALA A 114 -16.66 -5.53 -0.95
C ALA A 114 -17.91 -5.67 -0.07
N SER A 115 -18.22 -4.65 0.73
CA SER A 115 -19.50 -4.57 1.46
C SER A 115 -20.64 -4.18 0.52
N ASN A 116 -20.81 -4.93 -0.57
CA ASN A 116 -21.79 -4.72 -1.64
C ASN A 116 -22.82 -5.86 -1.60
N TYR A 117 -23.76 -5.75 -0.68
CA TYR A 117 -24.87 -6.70 -0.56
C TYR A 117 -26.13 -6.00 -0.05
N THR A 118 -27.27 -6.41 -0.59
CA THR A 118 -28.58 -5.82 -0.27
C THR A 118 -29.73 -6.74 -0.69
N LYS A 119 -30.95 -6.43 -0.26
CA LYS A 119 -32.16 -7.05 -0.78
C LYS A 119 -32.68 -6.24 -1.98
N ILE A 120 -32.91 -6.92 -3.12
CA ILE A 120 -33.58 -6.37 -4.30
C ILE A 120 -34.86 -7.19 -4.46
N ASP A 121 -36.01 -6.55 -4.27
CA ASP A 121 -37.32 -7.21 -4.18
C ASP A 121 -37.31 -8.34 -3.12
N ASP A 122 -37.38 -9.60 -3.56
CA ASP A 122 -37.33 -10.78 -2.70
C ASP A 122 -35.97 -11.50 -2.70
N ASP A 123 -35.06 -11.10 -3.58
CA ASP A 123 -33.75 -11.72 -3.72
C ASP A 123 -32.68 -10.96 -2.90
N PHE A 124 -31.83 -11.73 -2.23
CA PHE A 124 -30.66 -11.17 -1.55
C PHE A 124 -29.46 -11.21 -2.50
N ALA A 125 -29.01 -10.04 -2.94
CA ALA A 125 -27.90 -9.87 -3.87
C ALA A 125 -26.59 -9.65 -3.10
N VAL A 126 -25.54 -10.39 -3.47
CA VAL A 126 -24.21 -10.34 -2.84
C VAL A 126 -23.13 -10.40 -3.90
N GLU A 127 -22.19 -9.46 -3.87
CA GLU A 127 -20.96 -9.54 -4.67
C GLU A 127 -19.86 -10.30 -3.94
N TYR A 128 -19.35 -11.37 -4.55
CA TYR A 128 -18.30 -12.21 -4.00
C TYR A 128 -17.29 -12.63 -5.09
N ASP A 129 -16.08 -12.97 -4.68
CA ASP A 129 -15.03 -13.55 -5.52
C ASP A 129 -14.77 -15.01 -5.12
N GLU A 130 -14.49 -15.87 -6.11
CA GLU A 130 -13.87 -17.18 -5.89
C GLU A 130 -12.35 -17.05 -6.07
N VAL A 131 -11.59 -16.97 -4.98
CA VAL A 131 -10.14 -16.71 -4.99
C VAL A 131 -9.32 -17.99 -4.98
N VAL A 132 -8.21 -18.01 -5.71
CA VAL A 132 -7.25 -19.13 -5.68
C VAL A 132 -6.36 -18.99 -4.45
N VAL A 133 -6.47 -19.96 -3.54
CA VAL A 133 -5.74 -20.00 -2.27
C VAL A 133 -4.69 -21.12 -2.19
N GLY A 134 -4.58 -21.94 -3.23
CA GLY A 134 -3.57 -22.98 -3.36
C GLY A 134 -3.52 -23.56 -4.77
N SER A 135 -2.41 -24.21 -5.10
CA SER A 135 -2.25 -24.94 -6.36
C SER A 135 -1.19 -26.04 -6.24
N ASN A 136 -0.80 -26.65 -7.36
CA ASN A 136 0.40 -27.50 -7.43
C ASN A 136 1.69 -26.76 -7.03
N ASN A 137 1.72 -25.42 -7.08
CA ASN A 137 2.95 -24.63 -6.95
C ASN A 137 3.04 -23.80 -5.67
N PHE A 138 1.96 -23.69 -4.90
CA PHE A 138 1.97 -22.98 -3.62
C PHE A 138 0.90 -23.51 -2.67
N SER A 139 1.19 -23.42 -1.37
CA SER A 139 0.32 -23.85 -0.28
C SER A 139 -0.61 -22.72 0.21
N PHE A 140 -1.59 -23.06 1.06
CA PHE A 140 -2.40 -22.04 1.73
C PHE A 140 -1.56 -21.10 2.61
N GLU A 141 -0.53 -21.61 3.27
CA GLU A 141 0.39 -20.79 4.07
C GLU A 141 1.19 -19.81 3.20
N ASP A 142 1.59 -20.22 1.99
CA ASP A 142 2.20 -19.32 1.02
C ASP A 142 1.23 -18.22 0.59
N PHE A 143 -0.04 -18.55 0.35
CA PHE A 143 -1.09 -17.57 0.08
C PHE A 143 -1.21 -16.54 1.20
N LEU A 144 -1.19 -16.97 2.47
CA LEU A 144 -1.26 -16.06 3.62
C LEU A 144 -0.05 -15.12 3.68
N VAL A 145 1.16 -15.62 3.44
CA VAL A 145 2.37 -14.80 3.38
C VAL A 145 2.27 -13.76 2.26
N ILE A 146 1.84 -14.17 1.06
CA ILE A 146 1.66 -13.22 -0.05
C ILE A 146 0.54 -12.23 0.25
N ARG A 147 -0.52 -12.63 0.96
CA ARG A 147 -1.58 -11.71 1.39
C ARG A 147 -1.07 -10.61 2.32
N GLN A 148 -0.19 -10.96 3.26
CA GLN A 148 0.49 -10.00 4.12
C GLN A 148 1.39 -9.02 3.33
N LEU A 149 2.18 -9.55 2.38
CA LEU A 149 3.02 -8.72 1.52
C LEU A 149 2.20 -7.81 0.60
N ASN A 150 1.08 -8.32 0.06
CA ASN A 150 0.14 -7.55 -0.73
C ASN A 150 -0.40 -6.34 0.07
N PHE A 151 -0.78 -6.54 1.33
CA PHE A 151 -1.17 -5.44 2.21
C PHE A 151 -0.08 -4.38 2.36
N MET A 152 1.18 -4.77 2.61
CA MET A 152 2.28 -3.81 2.72
C MET A 152 2.54 -3.07 1.41
N PHE A 153 2.49 -3.78 0.28
CA PHE A 153 2.63 -3.17 -1.04
C PHE A 153 1.52 -2.17 -1.34
N TYR A 154 0.26 -2.53 -1.08
CA TYR A 154 -0.87 -1.62 -1.22
C TYR A 154 -0.69 -0.37 -0.37
N THR A 155 -0.28 -0.54 0.89
CA THR A 155 -0.11 0.58 1.82
C THR A 155 1.01 1.53 1.38
N VAL A 156 2.16 1.00 0.96
CA VAL A 156 3.30 1.83 0.55
C VAL A 156 3.13 2.45 -0.84
N PHE A 157 2.70 1.65 -1.84
CA PHE A 157 2.69 2.07 -3.24
C PHE A 157 1.33 2.57 -3.76
N ALA A 158 0.23 2.32 -3.04
CA ALA A 158 -1.09 2.86 -3.39
C ALA A 158 -1.61 3.91 -2.41
N LEU A 159 -1.24 3.84 -1.12
CA LEU A 159 -1.65 4.80 -0.10
C LEU A 159 -0.58 5.85 0.26
N ASP A 160 0.58 5.83 -0.41
CA ASP A 160 1.72 6.71 -0.15
C ASP A 160 2.15 6.68 1.33
N PHE A 161 2.11 5.51 1.99
CA PHE A 161 2.58 5.38 3.37
C PHE A 161 4.10 5.49 3.44
N TYR A 162 4.60 6.46 4.22
CA TYR A 162 6.03 6.67 4.50
C TYR A 162 6.87 6.69 3.22
N LYS A 163 6.37 7.39 2.19
CA LYS A 163 6.93 7.35 0.84
C LYS A 163 8.39 7.77 0.80
N TRP A 164 8.77 8.82 1.54
CA TRP A 164 10.17 9.29 1.61
C TRP A 164 11.12 8.21 2.12
N PHE A 165 10.70 7.52 3.19
CA PHE A 165 11.46 6.46 3.81
C PHE A 165 11.67 5.30 2.84
N PHE A 166 10.60 4.77 2.23
CA PHE A 166 10.75 3.65 1.30
C PHE A 166 11.49 4.02 -0.01
N GLN A 167 11.41 5.28 -0.45
CA GLN A 167 12.22 5.73 -1.59
C GLN A 167 13.70 5.85 -1.24
N LEU A 168 14.03 6.25 0.01
CA LEU A 168 15.41 6.22 0.51
C LEU A 168 15.93 4.78 0.49
N LEU A 169 15.22 3.85 1.14
CA LEU A 169 15.64 2.45 1.22
C LEU A 169 15.85 1.83 -0.17
N ARG A 170 14.96 2.11 -1.12
CA ARG A 170 15.06 1.61 -2.49
C ARG A 170 16.34 2.08 -3.17
N LEU A 171 16.68 3.37 -3.04
CA LEU A 171 17.86 3.94 -3.71
C LEU A 171 19.17 3.56 -3.04
N GLU A 172 19.13 3.21 -1.75
CA GLU A 172 20.25 2.64 -1.01
C GLU A 172 20.35 1.10 -1.19
N ASN A 173 19.57 0.53 -2.12
CA ASN A 173 19.51 -0.91 -2.42
C ASN A 173 19.19 -1.82 -1.22
N ILE A 174 18.43 -1.30 -0.25
CA ILE A 174 17.95 -2.08 0.89
C ILE A 174 16.72 -2.89 0.44
N ASP A 175 16.67 -4.17 0.81
CA ASP A 175 15.58 -5.08 0.44
C ASP A 175 14.29 -4.76 1.20
N ILE A 176 13.47 -3.89 0.62
CA ILE A 176 12.16 -3.47 1.17
C ILE A 176 11.21 -4.66 1.31
N VAL A 177 11.25 -5.63 0.39
CA VAL A 177 10.34 -6.78 0.45
C VAL A 177 10.68 -7.66 1.64
N LYS A 178 11.98 -7.83 1.94
CA LYS A 178 12.44 -8.52 3.16
C LYS A 178 12.02 -7.76 4.43
N ILE A 179 12.08 -6.43 4.43
CA ILE A 179 11.58 -5.61 5.55
C ILE A 179 10.07 -5.81 5.72
N PHE A 180 9.28 -5.84 4.64
CA PHE A 180 7.85 -6.12 4.72
C PHE A 180 7.55 -7.51 5.27
N THR A 181 8.30 -8.54 4.83
CA THR A 181 8.17 -9.89 5.38
C THR A 181 8.42 -9.88 6.89
N TYR A 182 9.49 -9.23 7.33
CA TYR A 182 9.83 -9.17 8.77
C TYR A 182 8.87 -8.30 9.58
N PHE A 183 8.28 -7.27 8.98
CA PHE A 183 7.20 -6.49 9.59
C PHE A 183 5.93 -7.32 9.77
N MET A 184 5.54 -8.12 8.78
CA MET A 184 4.32 -8.93 8.89
C MET A 184 4.51 -10.22 9.70
N GLN A 185 5.77 -10.68 9.81
CA GLN A 185 6.16 -11.91 10.50
C GLN A 185 7.39 -11.65 11.39
N PRO A 186 7.28 -10.78 12.41
CA PRO A 186 8.41 -10.49 13.28
C PRO A 186 8.74 -11.70 14.15
N ASP A 187 10.02 -11.85 14.52
CA ASP A 187 10.41 -12.76 15.59
C ASP A 187 9.76 -12.28 16.91
N ARG A 188 8.69 -12.99 17.31
CA ARG A 188 7.90 -12.70 18.51
C ARG A 188 8.64 -13.00 19.82
N THR A 189 9.82 -13.62 19.77
CA THR A 189 10.68 -13.77 20.95
C THR A 189 11.41 -12.47 21.32
N LYS A 190 11.47 -11.50 20.40
CA LYS A 190 12.04 -10.17 20.64
C LYS A 190 10.99 -9.23 21.25
N LEU A 191 11.45 -8.20 21.94
CA LEU A 191 10.58 -7.17 22.52
C LEU A 191 9.94 -6.31 21.41
N TRP A 192 8.62 -6.32 21.32
CA TRP A 192 7.84 -5.49 20.40
C TRP A 192 6.72 -4.74 21.14
N PRO A 193 6.25 -3.59 20.64
CA PRO A 193 5.04 -2.97 21.17
C PRO A 193 3.87 -3.96 21.09
N GLN A 194 3.14 -4.15 22.20
CA GLN A 194 2.02 -5.11 22.22
C GLN A 194 0.94 -4.75 21.21
N ALA A 195 0.64 -3.45 21.04
CA ALA A 195 -0.32 -2.97 20.07
C ALA A 195 0.04 -3.33 18.62
N TYR A 196 1.34 -3.39 18.29
CA TYR A 196 1.81 -3.85 16.98
C TYR A 196 1.54 -5.34 16.78
N LEU A 197 1.83 -6.17 17.78
CA LEU A 197 1.54 -7.61 17.69
C LEU A 197 0.03 -7.87 17.55
N ASN A 198 -0.79 -7.13 18.31
CA ASN A 198 -2.24 -7.20 18.19
C ASN A 198 -2.72 -6.78 16.79
N PHE A 199 -2.16 -5.72 16.21
CA PHE A 199 -2.48 -5.31 14.84
C PHE A 199 -2.19 -6.43 13.82
N LEU A 200 -1.08 -7.15 13.96
CA LEU A 200 -0.74 -8.28 13.10
C LEU A 200 -1.70 -9.47 13.31
N ASP A 201 -2.07 -9.74 14.55
CA ASP A 201 -3.03 -10.81 14.89
C ASP A 201 -4.42 -10.50 14.33
N ASP A 202 -4.90 -9.27 14.49
CA ASP A 202 -6.15 -8.79 13.90
C ASP A 202 -6.14 -8.93 12.37
N PHE A 203 -5.04 -8.55 11.71
CA PHE A 203 -4.91 -8.65 10.26
C PHE A 203 -4.98 -10.11 9.80
N ASN A 204 -4.23 -10.99 10.46
CA ASN A 204 -4.21 -12.41 10.13
C ASN A 204 -5.57 -13.07 10.37
N HIS A 205 -6.26 -12.68 11.43
CA HIS A 205 -7.61 -13.13 11.73
C HIS A 205 -8.59 -12.69 10.63
N ALA A 206 -8.55 -11.41 10.23
CA ALA A 206 -9.40 -10.89 9.16
C ALA A 206 -9.17 -11.62 7.82
N VAL A 207 -7.90 -11.84 7.43
CA VAL A 207 -7.56 -12.53 6.17
C VAL A 207 -8.00 -14.00 6.17
N LYS A 208 -7.97 -14.68 7.33
CA LYS A 208 -8.43 -16.07 7.41
C LYS A 208 -9.95 -16.16 7.41
N ASN A 209 -10.62 -15.25 8.12
CA ASN A 209 -12.07 -15.28 8.28
C ASN A 209 -12.85 -14.67 7.11
N GLU A 210 -12.19 -13.99 6.15
CA GLU A 210 -12.87 -13.58 4.90
C GLU A 210 -13.16 -14.77 3.96
N LEU A 211 -12.58 -15.94 4.22
CA LEU A 211 -12.58 -17.09 3.31
C LEU A 211 -13.61 -18.14 3.73
N PHE A 212 -14.51 -18.46 2.80
CA PHE A 212 -15.57 -19.46 2.93
C PHE A 212 -15.34 -20.62 1.96
N ASP A 213 -15.86 -21.80 2.30
CA ASP A 213 -15.65 -23.02 1.52
C ASP A 213 -16.64 -23.11 0.36
N THR A 214 -17.83 -22.51 0.53
CA THR A 214 -18.90 -22.53 -0.46
C THR A 214 -19.44 -21.12 -0.76
N LYS A 215 -20.11 -20.99 -1.91
CA LYS A 215 -20.82 -19.78 -2.29
C LYS A 215 -21.96 -19.48 -1.31
N GLU A 216 -22.64 -20.53 -0.86
CA GLU A 216 -23.79 -20.43 0.04
C GLU A 216 -23.36 -19.86 1.40
N GLU A 217 -22.22 -20.29 1.93
CA GLU A 217 -21.66 -19.77 3.18
C GLU A 217 -21.39 -18.26 3.15
N VAL A 218 -20.81 -17.74 2.05
CA VAL A 218 -20.56 -16.28 1.95
C VAL A 218 -21.86 -15.48 1.82
N ILE A 219 -22.88 -16.04 1.16
CA ILE A 219 -24.21 -15.42 1.05
C ILE A 219 -24.90 -15.40 2.40
N ASP A 220 -24.89 -16.52 3.12
CA ASP A 220 -25.50 -16.64 4.45
C ASP A 220 -24.82 -15.71 5.46
N PHE A 221 -23.48 -15.64 5.41
CA PHE A 221 -22.72 -14.67 6.20
C PHE A 221 -23.14 -13.23 5.91
N ALA A 222 -23.20 -12.83 4.63
CA ALA A 222 -23.59 -11.48 4.23
C ALA A 222 -25.03 -11.15 4.66
N LYS A 223 -25.96 -12.11 4.53
CA LYS A 223 -27.35 -11.96 4.92
C LYS A 223 -27.49 -11.78 6.43
N LYS A 224 -26.81 -12.62 7.21
CA LYS A 224 -26.76 -12.49 8.67
C LYS A 224 -26.21 -11.13 9.08
N CYS A 225 -25.08 -10.71 8.51
CA CYS A 225 -24.52 -9.39 8.78
C CYS A 225 -25.49 -8.27 8.41
N TRP A 226 -26.21 -8.38 7.29
CA TRP A 226 -27.21 -7.39 6.89
C TRP A 226 -28.37 -7.28 7.87
N GLU A 227 -28.88 -8.41 8.36
CA GLU A 227 -29.95 -8.46 9.36
C GLU A 227 -29.51 -7.87 10.71
N GLU A 228 -28.32 -8.27 11.20
CA GLU A 228 -27.75 -7.80 12.46
C GLU A 228 -27.42 -6.30 12.45
N ASN A 229 -27.11 -5.73 11.28
CA ASN A 229 -26.83 -4.30 11.10
C ASN A 229 -28.08 -3.49 10.71
N GLY A 230 -29.28 -3.98 11.03
CA GLY A 230 -30.52 -3.23 10.83
C GLY A 230 -30.83 -2.99 9.36
N LYS A 231 -30.61 -4.01 8.51
CA LYS A 231 -30.79 -3.97 7.05
C LYS A 231 -29.80 -3.06 6.31
N SER A 232 -28.58 -3.00 6.82
CA SER A 232 -27.46 -2.26 6.23
C SER A 232 -26.25 -3.16 6.11
N VAL A 233 -25.29 -2.76 5.28
CA VAL A 233 -23.98 -3.42 5.23
C VAL A 233 -23.24 -3.26 6.56
N GLY A 234 -22.41 -4.24 6.89
CA GLY A 234 -21.62 -4.29 8.12
C GLY A 234 -20.26 -3.63 7.95
N GLU A 235 -19.26 -4.12 8.69
CA GLU A 235 -17.90 -3.60 8.61
C GLU A 235 -17.30 -3.70 7.19
N PRO A 236 -16.37 -2.80 6.83
CA PRO A 236 -15.80 -2.82 5.49
C PRO A 236 -14.99 -4.09 5.15
N ALA A 237 -15.42 -4.83 4.13
CA ALA A 237 -14.79 -6.09 3.73
C ALA A 237 -13.41 -5.93 3.05
N ARG A 238 -13.04 -4.72 2.58
CA ARG A 238 -11.77 -4.50 1.87
C ARG A 238 -10.61 -4.36 2.86
N ILE A 239 -10.07 -5.50 3.30
CA ILE A 239 -9.02 -5.62 4.33
C ILE A 239 -7.83 -4.69 4.09
N ASN A 240 -7.26 -4.65 2.88
CA ASN A 240 -6.08 -3.81 2.59
C ASN A 240 -6.36 -2.32 2.82
N VAL A 241 -7.59 -1.87 2.54
CA VAL A 241 -8.02 -0.48 2.74
C VAL A 241 -8.26 -0.22 4.23
N LEU A 242 -8.92 -1.14 4.91
CA LEU A 242 -9.24 -1.07 6.34
C LEU A 242 -7.97 -1.02 7.21
N PHE A 243 -7.07 -1.99 7.02
CA PHE A 243 -5.81 -2.05 7.77
C PHE A 243 -4.82 -0.98 7.32
N GLY A 244 -4.90 -0.52 6.08
CA GLY A 244 -4.13 0.64 5.62
C GLY A 244 -4.58 1.91 6.35
N ALA A 245 -5.89 2.11 6.52
CA ALA A 245 -6.44 3.20 7.30
C ALA A 245 -6.02 3.13 8.78
N ARG A 246 -6.09 1.94 9.40
CA ARG A 246 -5.57 1.70 10.76
C ARG A 246 -4.10 2.08 10.85
N LEU A 247 -3.24 1.49 10.01
CA LEU A 247 -1.79 1.72 10.05
C LEU A 247 -1.42 3.20 9.86
N ILE A 248 -2.13 3.92 9.00
CA ILE A 248 -1.81 5.32 8.69
C ILE A 248 -2.29 6.30 9.77
N TYR A 249 -3.44 6.05 10.40
CA TYR A 249 -4.11 7.06 11.24
C TYR A 249 -4.35 6.66 12.69
N MET A 250 -4.30 5.37 13.02
CA MET A 250 -4.74 4.86 14.33
C MET A 250 -3.61 4.23 15.15
N GLU A 251 -2.55 3.75 14.48
CA GLU A 251 -1.48 3.01 15.14
C GLU A 251 -0.33 3.95 15.57
N SER A 252 -0.15 4.15 16.89
CA SER A 252 0.87 5.06 17.45
C SER A 252 2.29 4.50 17.46
N TRP A 253 2.43 3.17 17.39
CA TRP A 253 3.71 2.44 17.48
C TRP A 253 4.52 2.44 16.16
N VAL A 254 3.94 2.96 15.07
CA VAL A 254 4.49 2.83 13.70
C VAL A 254 5.91 3.36 13.60
N TYR A 255 6.18 4.55 14.14
CA TYR A 255 7.51 5.14 14.12
C TYR A 255 8.55 4.23 14.80
N ASP A 256 8.23 3.72 16.00
CA ASP A 256 9.15 2.90 16.78
C ASP A 256 9.48 1.58 16.08
N VAL A 257 8.47 0.94 15.47
CA VAL A 257 8.66 -0.30 14.70
C VAL A 257 9.50 -0.03 13.45
N MET A 258 9.22 1.03 12.69
CA MET A 258 10.00 1.38 11.50
C MET A 258 11.46 1.74 11.84
N LEU A 259 11.67 2.46 12.94
CA LEU A 259 13.00 2.77 13.45
C LEU A 259 13.73 1.49 13.86
N LYS A 260 13.08 0.59 14.60
CA LYS A 260 13.67 -0.69 15.00
C LYS A 260 14.05 -1.55 13.79
N LEU A 261 13.18 -1.64 12.78
CA LEU A 261 13.48 -2.33 11.53
C LEU A 261 14.66 -1.69 10.81
N SER A 262 14.75 -0.36 10.79
CA SER A 262 15.88 0.35 10.20
C SER A 262 17.20 -0.06 10.87
N ASN A 263 17.25 -0.12 12.21
CA ASN A 263 18.45 -0.56 12.93
C ASN A 263 18.80 -2.04 12.69
N LEU A 264 17.81 -2.89 12.34
CA LEU A 264 18.05 -4.31 12.06
C LEU A 264 18.57 -4.57 10.65
N PHE A 265 18.17 -3.75 9.67
CA PHE A 265 18.44 -4.00 8.25
C PHE A 265 19.46 -3.03 7.63
N ILE A 266 19.87 -1.98 8.34
CA ILE A 266 20.81 -0.96 7.86
C ILE A 266 22.07 -0.99 8.73
N GLU A 267 23.16 -1.51 8.16
CA GLU A 267 24.46 -1.59 8.84
C GLU A 267 25.25 -0.28 8.74
N ASP A 268 25.11 0.45 7.62
CA ASP A 268 25.80 1.71 7.40
C ASP A 268 25.20 2.84 8.27
N ASN A 269 26.00 3.36 9.19
CA ASN A 269 25.60 4.43 10.11
C ASN A 269 25.18 5.73 9.40
N ASN A 270 25.78 6.07 8.26
CA ASN A 270 25.38 7.25 7.50
C ASN A 270 23.99 7.05 6.89
N ILE A 271 23.72 5.87 6.31
CA ILE A 271 22.39 5.54 5.77
C ILE A 271 21.36 5.51 6.91
N LEU A 272 21.71 4.93 8.05
CA LEU A 272 20.83 4.88 9.22
C LEU A 272 20.51 6.29 9.78
N ASN A 273 21.48 7.20 9.79
CA ASN A 273 21.25 8.58 10.22
C ASN A 273 20.32 9.34 9.26
N LYS A 274 20.54 9.20 7.94
CA LYS A 274 19.60 9.70 6.92
C LYS A 274 18.20 9.17 7.16
N THR A 275 18.12 7.87 7.41
CA THR A 275 16.86 7.15 7.63
C THR A 275 16.09 7.69 8.84
N LYS A 276 16.79 7.96 9.95
CA LYS A 276 16.20 8.59 11.15
C LYS A 276 15.66 9.99 10.86
N GLU A 277 16.41 10.84 10.14
CA GLU A 277 15.91 12.17 9.72
C GLU A 277 14.63 12.05 8.88
N ILE A 278 14.62 11.13 7.91
CA ILE A 278 13.46 10.93 7.03
C ILE A 278 12.26 10.33 7.76
N LEU A 279 12.45 9.41 8.71
CA LEU A 279 11.38 8.88 9.55
C LEU A 279 10.71 9.98 10.38
N ASN A 280 11.48 10.94 10.90
CA ASN A 280 10.94 12.09 11.63
C ASN A 280 10.03 12.98 10.77
N ILE A 281 10.34 13.09 9.47
CA ILE A 281 9.45 13.76 8.51
C ILE A 281 8.19 12.92 8.28
N CYS A 282 8.33 11.61 8.08
CA CYS A 282 7.21 10.70 7.80
C CYS A 282 6.16 10.64 8.92
N GLN A 283 6.58 10.70 10.20
CA GLN A 283 5.62 10.73 11.32
C GLN A 283 4.81 12.03 11.39
N SER A 284 5.28 13.11 10.76
CA SER A 284 4.67 14.45 10.84
C SER A 284 3.97 14.86 9.54
N GLU A 285 4.26 14.22 8.41
CA GLU A 285 3.73 14.62 7.10
C GLU A 285 2.22 14.38 6.96
N ARG A 286 1.66 13.39 7.65
CA ARG A 286 0.24 13.04 7.53
C ARG A 286 -0.61 14.06 8.27
N ILE A 287 -1.66 14.56 7.61
CA ILE A 287 -2.63 15.46 8.22
C ILE A 287 -3.49 14.68 9.21
N ASP A 288 -3.62 15.20 10.43
CA ASP A 288 -4.67 14.73 11.34
C ASP A 288 -6.01 15.26 10.81
N LEU A 289 -6.84 14.35 10.33
CA LEU A 289 -8.10 14.70 9.67
C LEU A 289 -9.16 15.20 10.66
N LYS A 290 -9.02 14.87 11.95
CA LYS A 290 -9.97 15.26 13.01
C LYS A 290 -9.54 16.55 13.70
N ASN A 291 -8.25 16.71 13.95
CA ASN A 291 -7.73 17.84 14.71
C ASN A 291 -6.85 18.74 13.84
N ASN A 292 -7.19 20.03 13.82
CA ASN A 292 -6.40 21.05 13.12
C ASN A 292 -5.20 21.53 13.97
N SER A 293 -4.40 20.59 14.48
CA SER A 293 -3.24 20.91 15.31
C SER A 293 -2.04 21.30 14.45
N SER A 294 -1.34 22.37 14.83
CA SER A 294 -0.06 22.71 14.22
C SER A 294 0.96 21.61 14.55
N LYS A 295 1.70 21.17 13.53
CA LYS A 295 2.83 20.24 13.73
C LYS A 295 4.07 21.04 14.13
N LYS A 296 4.90 20.43 14.96
CA LYS A 296 6.22 20.98 15.29
C LYS A 296 7.12 20.91 14.06
N ASP A 297 8.00 21.90 13.95
CA ASP A 297 9.08 21.89 12.98
C ASP A 297 10.00 20.68 13.22
N VAL A 298 10.46 20.07 12.13
CA VAL A 298 11.36 18.92 12.16
C VAL A 298 12.68 19.28 11.50
N LEU A 299 13.79 18.90 12.13
CA LEU A 299 15.13 19.08 11.54
C LEU A 299 15.30 18.15 10.33
N CYS A 300 15.83 18.69 9.24
CA CYS A 300 16.20 17.93 8.05
C CYS A 300 17.46 18.53 7.42
N SER A 301 18.23 17.69 6.74
CA SER A 301 19.41 18.13 5.98
C SER A 301 19.18 18.20 4.47
N TYR A 302 18.01 17.77 3.97
CA TYR A 302 17.75 17.51 2.56
C TYR A 302 16.56 18.30 2.00
N ASN A 303 16.68 18.74 0.73
CA ASN A 303 15.57 19.35 0.00
C ASN A 303 14.61 18.27 -0.56
N LEU A 304 13.71 17.79 0.31
CA LEU A 304 12.75 16.72 -0.03
C LEU A 304 11.77 17.14 -1.14
N ASN A 305 11.43 18.42 -1.24
CA ASN A 305 10.56 18.94 -2.29
C ASN A 305 11.20 18.76 -3.68
N GLU A 306 12.48 19.13 -3.84
CA GLU A 306 13.22 18.91 -5.09
C GLU A 306 13.43 17.43 -5.37
N TRP A 307 13.70 16.62 -4.34
CA TRP A 307 13.85 15.17 -4.51
C TRP A 307 12.57 14.50 -5.07
N LYS A 308 11.39 14.92 -4.57
CA LYS A 308 10.09 14.49 -5.10
C LYS A 308 9.83 15.01 -6.52
N LYS A 309 10.17 16.27 -6.82
CA LYS A 309 10.07 16.82 -8.18
C LYS A 309 10.92 16.02 -9.18
N MET A 310 12.08 15.55 -8.73
CA MET A 310 12.98 14.67 -9.48
C MET A 310 12.58 13.20 -9.45
N LYS A 311 11.38 12.86 -8.93
CA LYS A 311 10.79 11.52 -8.90
C LYS A 311 11.72 10.45 -8.33
N PHE A 312 12.49 10.80 -7.29
CA PHE A 312 13.37 9.85 -6.59
C PHE A 312 14.33 9.09 -7.53
N LYS A 313 14.86 9.77 -8.56
CA LYS A 313 15.77 9.15 -9.55
C LYS A 313 17.25 9.22 -9.17
N LYS A 314 17.60 10.07 -8.21
CA LYS A 314 18.96 10.20 -7.67
C LYS A 314 18.94 9.97 -6.17
N SER A 315 20.08 9.50 -5.63
CA SER A 315 20.31 9.44 -4.18
C SER A 315 19.93 10.77 -3.52
N ILE A 316 19.42 10.68 -2.29
CA ILE A 316 19.05 11.84 -1.49
C ILE A 316 20.22 12.81 -1.26
N ASP A 317 21.47 12.31 -1.33
CA ASP A 317 22.68 13.10 -1.12
C ASP A 317 22.84 14.24 -2.14
N TYR A 318 22.31 14.09 -3.35
CA TYR A 318 22.27 15.16 -4.36
C TYR A 318 21.40 16.35 -3.93
N PHE A 319 20.57 16.17 -2.90
CA PHE A 319 19.64 17.16 -2.39
C PHE A 319 20.03 17.64 -0.99
N TYR A 320 21.25 17.33 -0.53
CA TYR A 320 21.78 17.88 0.71
C TYR A 320 21.95 19.39 0.58
N ILE A 321 21.40 20.15 1.55
CA ILE A 321 21.46 21.62 1.58
C ILE A 321 21.87 22.17 2.95
N GLY A 322 22.43 21.31 3.81
CA GLY A 322 22.74 21.65 5.20
C GLY A 322 21.53 21.54 6.13
N LYS A 323 21.79 21.57 7.44
CA LYS A 323 20.76 21.44 8.48
C LYS A 323 19.81 22.65 8.46
N HIS A 324 18.51 22.36 8.43
CA HIS A 324 17.44 23.35 8.43
C HIS A 324 16.19 22.76 9.10
N THR A 325 15.17 23.59 9.37
CA THR A 325 13.88 23.07 9.85
C THR A 325 12.86 23.00 8.73
N VAL A 326 11.94 22.05 8.83
CA VAL A 326 10.83 21.86 7.92
C VAL A 326 9.52 22.06 8.69
N SER A 327 8.72 23.03 8.25
CA SER A 327 7.35 23.22 8.71
C SER A 327 6.36 22.49 7.81
N PHE A 328 5.20 22.15 8.38
CA PHE A 328 4.14 21.40 7.72
C PHE A 328 2.90 22.28 7.53
N ASN A 329 2.54 22.55 6.28
CA ASN A 329 1.43 23.42 5.93
C ASN A 329 0.35 22.69 5.15
N ILE A 330 -0.93 22.98 5.43
CA ILE A 330 -2.05 22.46 4.66
C ILE A 330 -2.47 23.54 3.63
N ASP A 331 -2.44 23.22 2.34
CA ASP A 331 -2.95 24.13 1.29
C ASP A 331 -4.48 24.25 1.33
N THR A 332 -5.00 25.34 0.75
CA THR A 332 -6.43 25.66 0.74
C THR A 332 -7.29 24.54 0.16
N ASP A 333 -6.89 23.94 -0.98
CA ASP A 333 -7.65 22.86 -1.61
C ASP A 333 -7.67 21.59 -0.72
N SER A 334 -6.56 21.27 -0.05
CA SER A 334 -6.53 20.20 0.95
C SER A 334 -7.46 20.48 2.14
N LYS A 335 -7.49 21.72 2.67
CA LYS A 335 -8.40 22.12 3.75
C LYS A 335 -9.87 21.99 3.35
N GLU A 336 -10.24 22.47 2.17
CA GLU A 336 -11.60 22.40 1.64
C GLU A 336 -12.07 20.95 1.48
N LYS A 337 -11.22 20.08 0.91
CA LYS A 337 -11.53 18.66 0.76
C LYS A 337 -11.71 17.95 2.09
N ILE A 338 -10.83 18.21 3.07
CA ILE A 338 -10.93 17.61 4.41
C ILE A 338 -12.18 18.13 5.12
N SER A 339 -12.50 19.42 5.01
CA SER A 339 -13.73 19.99 5.59
C SER A 339 -14.99 19.37 4.96
N SER A 340 -15.05 19.27 3.63
CA SER A 340 -16.16 18.61 2.93
C SER A 340 -16.32 17.15 3.36
N PHE A 341 -15.20 16.42 3.50
CA PHE A 341 -15.19 15.06 4.01
C PHE A 341 -15.72 14.99 5.45
N ASN A 342 -15.24 15.85 6.35
CA ASN A 342 -15.67 15.88 7.74
C ASN A 342 -17.15 16.21 7.90
N ASN A 343 -17.70 17.10 7.07
CA ASN A 343 -19.13 17.42 7.08
C ASN A 343 -20.00 16.18 6.76
N LYS A 344 -19.51 15.28 5.91
CA LYS A 344 -20.26 14.08 5.50
C LYS A 344 -20.02 12.87 6.40
N PHE A 345 -18.80 12.71 6.90
CA PHE A 345 -18.35 11.48 7.57
C PHE A 345 -17.95 11.67 9.03
N GLY A 346 -17.93 12.90 9.56
CA GLY A 346 -17.39 13.22 10.89
C GLY A 346 -18.06 12.51 12.06
N ASN A 347 -19.30 12.06 11.90
CA ASN A 347 -20.05 11.33 12.92
C ASN A 347 -19.76 9.82 12.94
N LEU A 348 -18.96 9.31 11.99
CA LEU A 348 -18.59 7.90 11.95
C LEU A 348 -17.64 7.53 13.10
N LYS A 349 -17.71 6.26 13.53
CA LYS A 349 -16.71 5.65 14.41
C LYS A 349 -15.32 5.76 13.78
N ASN A 350 -14.26 5.77 14.59
CA ASN A 350 -12.89 6.02 14.11
C ASN A 350 -12.48 5.12 12.93
N LEU A 351 -12.76 3.82 13.01
CA LEU A 351 -12.37 2.87 11.96
C LEU A 351 -13.10 3.17 10.63
N ASP A 352 -14.42 3.33 10.67
CA ASP A 352 -15.24 3.65 9.50
C ASP A 352 -14.91 5.03 8.92
N TYR A 353 -14.62 6.00 9.79
CA TYR A 353 -14.19 7.34 9.42
C TYR A 353 -12.88 7.29 8.61
N TYR A 354 -11.83 6.62 9.12
CA TYR A 354 -10.55 6.58 8.41
C TYR A 354 -10.60 5.66 7.18
N TYR A 355 -11.37 4.56 7.23
CA TYR A 355 -11.66 3.77 6.03
C TYR A 355 -12.32 4.62 4.93
N SER A 356 -13.30 5.44 5.30
CA SER A 356 -13.98 6.37 4.38
C SER A 356 -13.01 7.44 3.87
N ALA A 357 -12.12 7.96 4.71
CA ALA A 357 -11.11 8.94 4.31
C ALA A 357 -10.17 8.39 3.24
N ILE A 358 -9.71 7.14 3.40
CA ILE A 358 -8.93 6.45 2.38
C ILE A 358 -9.77 6.23 1.11
N ASN A 359 -11.08 6.08 1.14
CA ASN A 359 -11.83 5.90 -0.12
C ASN A 359 -12.17 7.21 -0.84
N VAL A 360 -12.45 8.27 -0.08
CA VAL A 360 -13.08 9.48 -0.61
C VAL A 360 -12.07 10.59 -0.89
N ILE A 361 -11.05 10.76 -0.04
CA ILE A 361 -10.10 11.87 -0.20
C ILE A 361 -9.07 11.52 -1.27
N SER A 362 -9.29 12.05 -2.47
CA SER A 362 -8.43 11.88 -3.63
C SER A 362 -8.10 13.24 -4.28
N PRO A 363 -6.88 13.43 -4.82
CA PRO A 363 -5.73 12.50 -4.80
C PRO A 363 -5.08 12.41 -3.41
N ARG A 364 -4.30 11.34 -3.16
CA ARG A 364 -3.72 11.03 -1.84
C ARG A 364 -2.88 12.14 -1.22
N HIS A 365 -2.17 12.93 -2.03
CA HIS A 365 -1.39 14.04 -1.50
C HIS A 365 -2.23 15.11 -0.80
N LYS A 366 -3.56 15.09 -0.94
CA LYS A 366 -4.49 15.96 -0.19
C LYS A 366 -4.66 15.58 1.27
N THR A 367 -4.11 14.44 1.71
CA THR A 367 -4.01 14.07 3.13
C THR A 367 -2.59 14.26 3.68
N LEU A 368 -1.70 14.91 2.92
CA LEU A 368 -0.32 15.20 3.31
C LEU A 368 -0.11 16.70 3.43
N HIS A 369 0.68 17.11 4.40
CA HIS A 369 1.17 18.48 4.49
C HIS A 369 2.14 18.78 3.35
N ASN A 370 2.12 20.03 2.90
CA ASN A 370 3.20 20.61 2.10
C ASN A 370 4.36 20.99 3.01
N LEU A 371 5.56 20.58 2.62
CA LEU A 371 6.79 20.86 3.36
C LEU A 371 7.31 22.26 3.00
N LYS A 372 7.54 23.10 4.01
CA LYS A 372 8.19 24.41 3.85
C LYS A 372 9.55 24.38 4.55
N ILE A 373 10.61 24.66 3.80
CA ILE A 373 11.97 24.76 4.33
C ILE A 373 12.15 26.12 4.98
N ASN A 374 12.64 26.13 6.22
CA ASN A 374 13.08 27.33 6.92
C ASN A 374 14.57 27.18 7.24
N PHE A 375 15.39 28.06 6.69
CA PHE A 375 16.82 28.08 7.00
C PHE A 375 17.02 28.59 8.42
N ILE A 376 17.96 27.98 9.15
CA ILE A 376 18.36 28.43 10.48
C ILE A 376 19.17 29.72 10.28
N ASP A 377 18.68 30.85 10.80
CA ASP A 377 19.40 32.13 10.77
C ASP A 377 20.64 32.04 11.69
N ILE A 378 21.81 31.76 11.12
CA ILE A 378 23.09 31.67 11.84
C ILE A 378 23.51 33.04 12.44
N TYR A 379 22.83 34.14 12.08
CA TYR A 379 23.15 35.49 12.54
C TYR A 379 22.42 35.95 13.82
N LYS A 380 21.48 35.16 14.37
CA LYS A 380 20.77 35.55 15.60
C LYS A 380 21.46 35.16 16.90
N GLU A 381 22.44 34.26 16.87
CA GLU A 381 23.18 33.85 18.08
C GLU A 381 24.38 34.76 18.40
N LYS A 382 24.84 35.61 17.48
CA LYS A 382 25.98 36.52 17.73
C LYS A 382 25.62 37.89 18.33
N ASN A 383 24.33 38.18 18.54
CA ASN A 383 23.88 39.45 19.11
C ASN A 383 23.31 39.32 20.54
N ASN A 384 23.50 38.16 21.18
CA ASN A 384 23.08 37.89 22.56
C ASN A 384 24.24 37.41 23.45
N GLU A 385 25.49 37.78 23.12
CA GLU A 385 26.63 37.69 24.04
C GLU A 385 27.14 39.09 24.42
#